data_AF-A0A523RAG9-F1
#
_entry.id   AF-A0A523RAG9-F1
#
_cell.length_a   1.000
_cell.length_b   1.000
_cell.length_c   1.000
_cell.angle_alpha   90.00
_cell.angle_beta   90.00
_cell.angle_gamma   90.00
#
_symmetry.space_group_name_H-M   'P 1'
#
loop_
_entity.id
_entity.type
_entity.pdbx_description
1 polymer ?
#
loop_
_entity_poly.entity_id
_entity_poly.type
_entity_poly.pdbx_seq_one_letter_code
_entity_poly.pdbx_strand_id
1 'polypeptide(L)'
;MKNPFLEFYHVPNSKELLDIAFSRAMKSSAQVSKNAPILLKAKKKESKRIKVATEELLDRIMTIIKRVPMIEELPDFYKELASLLVDVDKLKLTLGKLNGILPLLRKLQREHSKKLSQIETPKDADRIRRAAFGRISSVINKQNPNLEYLNKIRGRLKEIPSLDYTLRSIVVAGYPNVGKSSFVKQISTNKRIEVKEYPFTT
;
A
#
# COMPACT_ATOMS: atom_id res chain seq x y z
N MET A 1 19.34 9.67 -12.82
CA MET A 1 18.20 9.54 -11.89
C MET A 1 18.06 8.08 -11.48
N LYS A 2 17.73 7.80 -10.21
CA LYS A 2 17.49 6.43 -9.73
C LYS A 2 16.11 5.97 -10.20
N ASN A 3 15.95 4.70 -10.55
CA ASN A 3 14.68 4.15 -11.03
C ASN A 3 13.56 4.43 -9.98
N PRO A 4 12.47 5.12 -10.36
CA PRO A 4 11.42 5.55 -9.43
C PRO A 4 10.65 4.38 -8.80
N PHE A 5 10.69 3.20 -9.42
CA PHE A 5 10.02 1.99 -8.96
C PHE A 5 10.83 1.21 -7.90
N LEU A 6 12.11 1.53 -7.70
CA LEU A 6 12.92 0.88 -6.66
C LEU A 6 12.42 1.22 -5.26
N GLU A 7 11.89 2.43 -5.08
CA GLU A 7 11.30 2.90 -3.82
C GLU A 7 9.89 2.36 -3.58
N PHE A 8 9.30 1.66 -4.56
CA PHE A 8 8.02 1.00 -4.38
C PHE A 8 8.17 -0.17 -3.41
N TYR A 9 7.77 0.10 -2.16
CA TYR A 9 7.88 -0.80 -1.02
C TYR A 9 6.84 -1.93 -1.06
N HIS A 10 7.04 -2.92 -0.18
CA HIS A 10 6.10 -4.01 -0.04
C HIS A 10 4.78 -3.54 0.57
N VAL A 11 3.67 -3.78 -0.14
CA VAL A 11 2.33 -3.45 0.37
C VAL A 11 1.85 -4.61 1.25
N PRO A 12 1.55 -4.38 2.54
CA PRO A 12 1.06 -5.45 3.40
C PRO A 12 -0.31 -5.97 2.92
N ASN A 13 -0.56 -7.27 3.10
CA ASN A 13 -1.88 -7.86 2.80
C ASN A 13 -2.93 -7.43 3.85
N SER A 14 -4.21 -7.76 3.62
CA SER A 14 -5.29 -7.35 4.52
C SER A 14 -5.10 -7.88 5.94
N LYS A 15 -4.60 -9.11 6.09
CA LYS A 15 -4.36 -9.75 7.39
C LYS A 15 -3.25 -9.04 8.16
N GLU A 16 -2.12 -8.76 7.52
CA GLU A 16 -0.99 -8.03 8.10
C GLU A 16 -1.41 -6.63 8.57
N LEU A 17 -2.19 -5.90 7.76
CA LEU A 17 -2.70 -4.58 8.15
C LEU A 17 -3.57 -4.67 9.40
N LEU A 18 -4.47 -5.66 9.46
CA LEU A 18 -5.36 -5.87 10.61
C LEU A 18 -4.60 -6.30 11.86
N ASP A 19 -3.66 -7.23 11.73
CA ASP A 19 -2.85 -7.74 12.85
C ASP A 19 -2.03 -6.62 13.48
N ILE A 20 -1.40 -5.77 12.67
CA ILE A 20 -0.65 -4.61 13.15
C ILE A 20 -1.57 -3.62 13.87
N ALA A 21 -2.70 -3.26 13.25
CA ALA A 21 -3.64 -2.30 13.80
C ALA A 21 -4.28 -2.77 15.11
N PHE A 22 -4.71 -4.03 15.17
CA PHE A 22 -5.34 -4.59 16.35
C PHE A 22 -4.33 -4.86 17.47
N SER A 23 -3.12 -5.30 17.14
CA SER A 23 -2.05 -5.43 18.14
C SER A 23 -1.70 -4.08 18.77
N ARG A 24 -1.53 -3.03 17.95
CA ARG A 24 -1.28 -1.66 18.45
C ARG A 24 -2.44 -1.14 19.29
N ALA A 25 -3.68 -1.37 18.86
CA ALA A 25 -4.86 -0.99 19.62
C ALA A 25 -4.95 -1.72 20.97
N MET A 26 -4.71 -3.03 21.00
CA MET A 26 -4.82 -3.82 22.23
C MET A 26 -3.81 -3.43 23.30
N LYS A 27 -2.61 -2.99 22.88
CA LYS A 27 -1.55 -2.43 23.74
C LYS A 27 -1.83 -0.99 24.20
N SER A 28 -2.77 -0.28 23.57
CA SER A 28 -3.09 1.10 23.94
C SER A 28 -3.81 1.18 25.30
N SER A 29 -3.42 2.17 26.10
CA SER A 29 -4.05 2.49 27.38
C SER A 29 -4.85 3.80 27.27
N ALA A 30 -6.01 3.85 27.90
CA ALA A 30 -6.78 5.08 28.03
C ALA A 30 -6.34 5.82 29.29
N GLN A 31 -6.13 7.14 29.18
CA GLN A 31 -5.91 8.00 30.34
C GLN A 31 -7.23 8.19 31.09
N VAL A 32 -7.36 7.54 32.24
CA VAL A 32 -8.54 7.62 33.11
C VAL A 32 -8.07 7.66 34.56
N SER A 33 -8.69 8.53 35.38
CA SER A 33 -8.42 8.58 36.82
C SER A 33 -8.63 7.22 37.49
N LYS A 34 -7.77 6.87 38.44
CA LYS A 34 -7.87 5.64 39.24
C LYS A 34 -9.21 5.55 39.98
N ASN A 35 -9.81 6.69 40.34
CA ASN A 35 -11.07 6.75 41.09
C ASN A 35 -12.31 6.80 40.19
N ALA A 36 -12.15 6.79 38.86
CA ALA A 36 -13.28 6.85 37.95
C ALA A 36 -14.17 5.59 38.03
N PRO A 37 -15.49 5.74 37.79
CA PRO A 37 -16.40 4.61 37.73
C PRO A 37 -15.94 3.53 36.74
N ILE A 38 -16.19 2.26 37.07
CA ILE A 38 -15.83 1.10 36.23
C ILE A 38 -16.40 1.25 34.82
N LEU A 39 -17.66 1.71 34.72
CA LEU A 39 -18.33 1.96 33.45
C LEU A 39 -17.58 2.99 32.61
N LEU A 40 -17.15 4.10 33.21
CA LEU A 40 -16.42 5.16 32.51
C LEU A 40 -15.05 4.67 32.03
N LYS A 41 -14.36 3.86 32.84
CA LYS A 41 -13.09 3.22 32.48
C LYS A 41 -13.27 2.28 31.27
N ALA A 42 -14.30 1.43 31.29
CA ALA A 42 -14.62 0.54 30.18
C ALA A 42 -14.93 1.33 28.90
N LYS A 43 -15.76 2.38 29.00
CA LYS A 43 -16.08 3.28 27.88
C LYS A 43 -14.82 3.89 27.26
N LYS A 44 -13.97 4.52 28.08
CA LYS A 44 -12.75 5.18 27.58
C LYS A 44 -11.75 4.18 27.00
N LYS A 45 -11.56 3.03 27.65
CA LYS A 45 -10.64 1.97 27.20
C LYS A 45 -11.01 1.45 25.81
N GLU A 46 -12.26 1.02 25.63
CA GLU A 46 -12.69 0.41 24.37
C GLU A 46 -12.86 1.47 23.26
N SER A 47 -13.28 2.69 23.59
CA SER A 47 -13.27 3.82 22.64
C SER A 47 -11.85 4.11 22.12
N LYS A 48 -10.86 4.15 23.03
CA LYS A 48 -9.45 4.37 22.65
C LYS A 48 -8.94 3.28 21.73
N ARG A 49 -9.28 2.01 21.98
CA ARG A 49 -8.90 0.88 21.12
C ARG A 49 -9.47 0.99 19.72
N ILE A 50 -10.76 1.30 19.58
CA ILE A 50 -11.40 1.50 18.27
C ILE A 50 -10.74 2.67 17.52
N LYS A 51 -10.49 3.77 18.22
CA LYS A 51 -9.82 4.95 17.65
C LYS A 51 -8.41 4.60 17.15
N VAL A 52 -7.57 3.99 17.99
CA VAL A 52 -6.17 3.64 17.64
C VAL A 52 -6.13 2.65 16.47
N ALA A 53 -6.99 1.62 16.47
CA ALA A 53 -7.05 0.68 15.35
C ALA A 53 -7.42 1.38 14.03
N THR A 54 -8.42 2.28 14.08
CA THR A 54 -8.88 2.98 12.88
C THR A 54 -7.82 3.96 12.38
N GLU A 55 -7.20 4.74 13.26
CA GLU A 55 -6.14 5.69 12.90
C GLU A 55 -4.94 4.97 12.28
N GLU A 56 -4.50 3.84 12.86
CA GLU A 56 -3.41 3.05 12.30
C GLU A 56 -3.70 2.56 10.88
N LEU A 57 -4.93 2.08 10.62
CA LEU A 57 -5.32 1.64 9.29
C LEU A 57 -5.39 2.80 8.29
N LEU A 58 -5.96 3.94 8.70
CA LEU A 58 -6.04 5.14 7.86
C LEU A 58 -4.64 5.61 7.45
N ASP A 59 -3.71 5.71 8.39
CA ASP A 59 -2.34 6.16 8.15
C ASP A 59 -1.59 5.21 7.22
N ARG A 60 -1.74 3.89 7.42
CA ARG A 60 -1.12 2.89 6.55
C ARG A 60 -1.69 2.90 5.14
N ILE A 61 -3.01 2.93 4.99
CA ILE A 61 -3.65 2.99 3.66
C ILE A 61 -3.25 4.27 2.93
N MET A 62 -3.24 5.40 3.64
CA MET A 62 -2.79 6.67 3.08
C MET A 62 -1.32 6.61 2.65
N THR A 63 -0.47 5.97 3.44
CA THR A 63 0.94 5.76 3.10
C THR A 63 1.09 4.90 1.84
N ILE A 64 0.27 3.85 1.70
CA ILE A 64 0.23 3.01 0.48
C ILE A 64 -0.13 3.87 -0.72
N ILE A 65 -1.21 4.65 -0.65
CA ILE A 65 -1.65 5.50 -1.76
C ILE A 65 -0.57 6.51 -2.17
N LYS A 66 0.07 7.18 -1.19
CA LYS A 66 1.06 8.24 -1.45
C LYS A 66 2.38 7.73 -2.02
N ARG A 67 2.76 6.49 -1.72
CA ARG A 67 4.06 5.92 -2.12
C ARG A 67 4.00 5.13 -3.42
N VAL A 68 2.81 4.89 -3.97
CA VAL A 68 2.68 4.32 -5.31
C VAL A 68 2.99 5.44 -6.32
N PRO A 69 3.95 5.24 -7.24
CA PRO A 69 4.32 6.28 -8.20
C PRO A 69 3.18 6.57 -9.17
N MET A 70 2.91 7.85 -9.43
CA MET A 70 1.98 8.29 -10.47
C MET A 70 2.67 8.18 -11.83
N ILE A 71 2.31 7.14 -12.59
CA ILE A 71 2.98 6.80 -13.87
C ILE A 71 2.99 7.98 -14.86
N GLU A 72 1.93 8.80 -14.87
CA GLU A 72 1.78 9.93 -15.78
C GLU A 72 2.74 11.10 -15.51
N GLU A 73 3.23 11.21 -14.28
CA GLU A 73 4.15 12.26 -13.83
C GLU A 73 5.62 11.83 -13.94
N LEU A 74 5.88 10.59 -14.36
CA LEU A 74 7.22 10.08 -14.55
C LEU A 74 7.83 10.60 -15.86
N PRO A 75 9.18 10.65 -15.96
CA PRO A 75 9.86 10.93 -17.22
C PRO A 75 9.42 9.96 -18.33
N ASP A 76 9.35 10.46 -19.57
CA ASP A 76 8.77 9.74 -20.72
C ASP A 76 9.26 8.30 -20.86
N PHE A 77 10.57 8.06 -20.72
CA PHE A 77 11.14 6.71 -20.77
C PHE A 77 10.49 5.75 -19.75
N TYR A 78 10.36 6.16 -18.49
CA TYR A 78 9.77 5.31 -17.45
C TYR A 78 8.26 5.21 -17.61
N LYS A 79 7.60 6.29 -18.04
CA LYS A 79 6.16 6.33 -18.30
C LYS A 79 5.76 5.37 -19.43
N GLU A 80 6.46 5.39 -20.56
CA GLU A 80 6.21 4.50 -21.70
C GLU A 80 6.39 3.04 -21.30
N LEU A 81 7.51 2.69 -20.65
CA LEU A 81 7.76 1.31 -20.23
C LEU A 81 6.80 0.82 -19.15
N ALA A 82 6.45 1.67 -18.19
CA ALA A 82 5.46 1.32 -17.18
C ALA A 82 4.07 1.11 -17.79
N SER A 83 3.69 1.91 -18.79
CA SER A 83 2.39 1.79 -19.48
C SER A 83 2.29 0.51 -20.31
N LEU A 84 3.41 -0.04 -20.80
CA LEU A 84 3.44 -1.37 -21.45
C LEU A 84 3.31 -2.53 -20.45
N LEU A 85 3.77 -2.34 -19.22
CA LEU A 85 3.76 -3.38 -18.18
C LEU A 85 2.51 -3.36 -17.30
N VAL A 86 1.90 -2.20 -17.13
CA VAL A 86 0.82 -1.97 -16.16
C VAL A 86 -0.31 -1.20 -16.81
N ASP A 87 -1.53 -1.71 -16.62
CA ASP A 87 -2.75 -0.98 -16.93
C ASP A 87 -2.90 0.21 -15.94
N VAL A 88 -2.66 1.41 -16.47
CA VAL A 88 -2.68 2.68 -15.72
C VAL A 88 -4.06 2.98 -15.17
N ASP A 89 -5.13 2.70 -15.94
CA ASP A 89 -6.50 2.94 -15.51
C ASP A 89 -6.89 2.00 -14.38
N LYS A 90 -6.52 0.72 -14.48
CA LYS A 90 -6.72 -0.24 -13.40
C LYS A 90 -5.92 0.13 -12.15
N LEU A 91 -4.71 0.67 -12.29
CA LEU A 91 -3.93 1.19 -11.16
C LEU A 91 -4.66 2.35 -10.47
N LYS A 92 -5.11 3.35 -11.24
CA LYS A 92 -5.90 4.49 -10.72
C LYS A 92 -7.17 4.03 -10.03
N LEU A 93 -7.92 3.10 -10.62
CA LEU A 93 -9.13 2.52 -10.02
C LEU A 93 -8.81 1.80 -8.70
N THR A 94 -7.70 1.06 -8.64
CA THR A 94 -7.26 0.37 -7.42
C THR A 94 -6.95 1.36 -6.30
N LEU A 95 -6.19 2.42 -6.59
CA LEU A 95 -5.89 3.48 -5.64
C LEU A 95 -7.15 4.23 -5.21
N GLY A 96 -8.08 4.48 -6.15
CA GLY A 96 -9.38 5.08 -5.88
C GLY A 96 -10.24 4.24 -4.92
N LYS A 97 -10.26 2.92 -5.08
CA LYS A 97 -10.95 2.00 -4.16
C LYS A 97 -10.35 2.06 -2.75
N LEU A 98 -9.02 2.09 -2.63
CA LEU A 98 -8.34 2.24 -1.33
C LEU A 98 -8.62 3.60 -0.69
N ASN A 99 -8.64 4.69 -1.47
CA ASN A 99 -8.99 6.00 -0.97
C ASN A 99 -10.47 6.05 -0.51
N GLY A 100 -11.36 5.38 -1.25
CA GLY A 100 -12.80 5.32 -0.95
C GLY A 100 -13.15 4.63 0.37
N ILE A 101 -12.30 3.73 0.89
CA ILE A 101 -12.55 3.09 2.19
C ILE A 101 -12.18 3.99 3.39
N LEU A 102 -11.35 5.02 3.21
CA LEU A 102 -10.94 5.92 4.29
C LEU A 102 -12.13 6.62 4.99
N PRO A 103 -13.08 7.28 4.27
CA PRO A 103 -14.25 7.86 4.92
C PRO A 103 -15.16 6.81 5.56
N LEU A 104 -15.23 5.59 4.98
CA LEU A 104 -15.99 4.49 5.54
C LEU A 104 -15.44 4.03 6.90
N LEU A 105 -14.11 3.90 7.03
CA LEU A 105 -13.46 3.57 8.31
C LEU A 105 -13.73 4.64 9.37
N ARG A 106 -13.63 5.93 9.00
CA ARG A 106 -13.98 7.05 9.90
C ARG A 106 -15.45 7.02 10.32
N LYS A 107 -16.36 6.67 9.41
CA LYS A 107 -17.79 6.51 9.71
C LYS A 107 -18.02 5.38 10.72
N LEU A 108 -17.39 4.22 10.52
CA LEU A 108 -17.48 3.09 11.45
C LEU A 108 -16.96 3.46 12.84
N GLN A 109 -15.81 4.13 12.92
CA GLN A 109 -15.28 4.63 14.19
C GLN A 109 -16.29 5.53 14.91
N ARG A 110 -16.85 6.53 14.23
CA ARG A 110 -17.83 7.46 14.83
C ARG A 110 -19.09 6.75 15.30
N GLU A 111 -19.63 5.85 14.47
CA GLU A 111 -20.85 5.08 14.78
C GLU A 111 -20.65 4.22 16.05
N HIS A 112 -19.54 3.48 16.11
CA HIS A 112 -19.27 2.61 17.24
C HIS A 112 -18.86 3.38 18.50
N SER A 113 -18.13 4.50 18.37
CA SER A 113 -17.86 5.39 19.51
C SER A 113 -19.14 6.00 20.09
N LYS A 114 -20.14 6.34 19.26
CA LYS A 114 -21.45 6.82 19.73
C LYS A 114 -22.23 5.72 20.45
N LYS A 115 -22.26 4.49 19.90
CA LYS A 115 -22.86 3.34 20.60
C LYS A 115 -22.19 3.09 21.95
N LEU A 116 -20.88 3.28 22.02
CA LEU A 116 -20.09 3.06 23.22
C LEU A 116 -20.27 4.16 24.28
N SER A 117 -20.66 5.39 23.91
CA SER A 117 -21.02 6.40 24.91
C SER A 117 -22.37 6.11 25.59
N GLN A 118 -23.26 5.38 24.92
CA GLN A 118 -24.62 5.07 25.35
C GLN A 118 -24.74 3.78 26.18
N ILE A 119 -23.67 3.01 26.39
CA ILE A 119 -23.76 1.77 27.17
C ILE A 119 -24.06 2.02 28.65
N GLU A 120 -24.78 1.08 29.26
CA GLU A 120 -25.12 1.06 30.68
C GLU A 120 -24.32 0.01 31.46
N THR A 121 -23.92 -1.09 30.80
CA THR A 121 -23.12 -2.14 31.42
C THR A 121 -21.67 -2.16 30.91
N PRO A 122 -20.67 -2.46 31.77
CA PRO A 122 -19.29 -2.61 31.31
C PRO A 122 -19.08 -3.74 30.30
N LYS A 123 -19.89 -4.80 30.35
CA LYS A 123 -19.81 -5.96 29.43
C LYS A 123 -20.15 -5.55 27.99
N ASP A 124 -21.03 -4.58 27.80
CA ASP A 124 -21.40 -4.08 26.47
C ASP A 124 -20.24 -3.39 25.75
N ALA A 125 -19.28 -2.80 26.48
CA ALA A 125 -18.13 -2.13 25.89
C ALA A 125 -17.31 -3.09 25.01
N ASP A 126 -17.01 -4.29 25.52
CA ASP A 126 -16.26 -5.31 24.77
C ASP A 126 -17.06 -5.84 23.58
N ARG A 127 -18.37 -6.05 23.74
CA ARG A 127 -19.26 -6.48 22.65
C ARG A 127 -19.25 -5.46 21.50
N ILE A 128 -19.34 -4.16 21.81
CA ILE A 128 -19.29 -3.10 20.81
C ILE A 128 -17.92 -3.03 20.14
N ARG A 129 -16.82 -3.17 20.89
CA ARG A 129 -15.47 -3.21 20.29
C ARG A 129 -15.34 -4.40 19.34
N ARG A 130 -15.76 -5.60 19.73
CA ARG A 130 -15.73 -6.79 18.84
C ARG A 130 -16.53 -6.56 17.56
N ALA A 131 -17.72 -5.99 17.67
CA ALA A 131 -18.55 -5.65 16.51
C ALA A 131 -17.86 -4.62 15.59
N ALA A 132 -17.23 -3.59 16.18
CA ALA A 132 -16.48 -2.58 15.43
C ALA A 132 -15.29 -3.21 14.68
N PHE A 133 -14.51 -4.04 15.36
CA PHE A 133 -13.36 -4.74 14.77
C PHE A 133 -13.80 -5.67 13.65
N GLY A 134 -14.88 -6.43 13.82
CA GLY A 134 -15.43 -7.30 12.77
C GLY A 134 -15.84 -6.52 11.52
N ARG A 135 -16.51 -5.36 11.67
CA ARG A 135 -16.88 -4.51 10.53
C ARG A 135 -15.67 -3.89 9.84
N ILE A 136 -14.68 -3.42 10.60
CA ILE A 136 -13.41 -2.92 10.07
C ILE A 136 -12.70 -4.02 9.29
N SER A 137 -12.56 -5.23 9.85
CA SER A 137 -11.96 -6.39 9.18
C SER A 137 -12.68 -6.73 7.88
N SER A 138 -14.01 -6.71 7.86
CA SER A 138 -14.79 -6.95 6.64
C SER A 138 -14.46 -5.94 5.54
N VAL A 139 -14.34 -4.65 5.87
CA VAL A 139 -13.97 -3.60 4.91
C VAL A 139 -12.56 -3.81 4.36
N ILE A 140 -11.58 -4.09 5.25
CA ILE A 140 -10.18 -4.27 4.85
C ILE A 140 -9.98 -5.55 4.03
N ASN A 141 -10.61 -6.66 4.42
CA ASN A 141 -10.52 -7.93 3.69
C ASN A 141 -11.13 -7.84 2.29
N LYS A 142 -12.19 -7.05 2.08
CA LYS A 142 -12.72 -6.77 0.73
C LYS A 142 -11.72 -6.07 -0.18
N GLN A 143 -10.71 -5.39 0.37
CA GLN A 143 -9.65 -4.75 -0.40
C GLN A 143 -8.43 -5.64 -0.63
N ASN A 144 -8.39 -6.87 -0.10
CA ASN A 144 -7.23 -7.74 -0.25
C ASN A 144 -6.81 -7.95 -1.72
N PRO A 145 -7.73 -8.18 -2.69
CA PRO A 145 -7.34 -8.30 -4.10
C PRO A 145 -6.68 -7.03 -4.67
N ASN A 146 -7.05 -5.85 -4.17
CA ASN A 146 -6.45 -4.57 -4.57
C ASN A 146 -5.02 -4.46 -4.00
N LEU A 147 -4.79 -4.88 -2.75
CA LEU A 147 -3.47 -4.89 -2.13
C LEU A 147 -2.53 -5.90 -2.83
N GLU A 148 -3.04 -7.09 -3.16
CA GLU A 148 -2.29 -8.10 -3.92
C GLU A 148 -1.96 -7.61 -5.34
N TYR A 149 -2.89 -6.93 -6.00
CA TYR A 149 -2.64 -6.31 -7.30
C TYR A 149 -1.48 -5.31 -7.23
N LEU A 150 -1.42 -4.46 -6.19
CA LEU A 150 -0.30 -3.53 -6.00
C LEU A 150 1.04 -4.24 -5.85
N ASN A 151 1.09 -5.40 -5.18
CA ASN A 151 2.32 -6.19 -5.09
C ASN A 151 2.69 -6.86 -6.42
N LYS A 152 1.71 -7.31 -7.20
CA LYS A 152 1.94 -7.88 -8.54
C LYS A 152 2.57 -6.85 -9.47
N ILE A 153 2.01 -5.64 -9.54
CA ILE A 153 2.57 -4.58 -10.38
C ILE A 153 3.93 -4.10 -9.87
N ARG A 154 4.15 -4.10 -8.55
CA ARG A 154 5.45 -3.76 -7.95
C ARG A 154 6.56 -4.66 -8.49
N GLY A 155 6.31 -5.97 -8.60
CA GLY A 155 7.26 -6.92 -9.18
C GLY A 155 7.66 -6.53 -10.60
N ARG A 156 6.66 -6.35 -11.47
CA ARG A 156 6.87 -5.99 -12.89
C ARG A 156 7.56 -4.63 -13.07
N LEU A 157 7.16 -3.61 -12.31
CA LEU A 157 7.74 -2.28 -12.41
C LEU A 157 9.22 -2.23 -11.96
N LYS A 158 9.63 -3.13 -11.06
CA LYS A 158 11.04 -3.24 -10.64
C LYS A 158 11.95 -3.87 -11.69
N GLU A 159 11.40 -4.53 -12.71
CA GLU A 159 12.15 -5.09 -13.84
C GLU A 159 12.61 -4.00 -14.82
N ILE A 160 11.95 -2.83 -14.80
CA ILE A 160 12.33 -1.69 -15.66
C ILE A 160 13.78 -1.28 -15.36
N PRO A 161 14.64 -1.15 -16.38
CA PRO A 161 16.03 -0.74 -16.16
C PRO A 161 16.13 0.70 -15.65
N SER A 162 17.15 0.95 -14.84
CA SER A 162 17.54 2.31 -14.48
C SER A 162 18.31 2.93 -15.64
N LEU A 163 17.86 4.09 -16.12
CA LEU A 163 18.57 4.92 -17.08
C LEU A 163 19.13 6.17 -16.39
N ASP A 164 20.42 6.44 -16.58
CA ASP A 164 21.06 7.67 -16.10
C ASP A 164 21.08 8.75 -17.19
N TYR A 165 20.18 9.73 -17.06
CA TYR A 165 20.09 10.87 -17.98
C TYR A 165 21.32 11.79 -17.99
N THR A 166 22.26 11.64 -17.05
CA THR A 166 23.49 12.45 -17.03
C THR A 166 24.59 11.88 -17.93
N LEU A 167 24.47 10.60 -18.30
CA LEU A 167 25.46 9.91 -19.13
C LEU A 167 25.06 9.94 -20.61
N ARG A 168 26.07 10.03 -21.49
CA ARG A 168 25.86 9.86 -22.93
C ARG A 168 25.35 8.44 -23.20
N SER A 169 24.16 8.35 -23.76
CA SER A 169 23.51 7.08 -24.11
C SER A 169 23.64 6.82 -25.60
N ILE A 170 23.99 5.59 -25.96
CA ILE A 170 24.05 5.11 -27.35
C ILE A 170 22.96 4.06 -27.54
N VAL A 171 22.13 4.22 -28.57
CA VAL A 171 21.10 3.23 -28.93
C VAL A 171 21.57 2.46 -30.17
N VAL A 172 21.65 1.13 -30.05
CA VAL A 172 21.98 0.23 -31.17
C VAL A 172 20.69 -0.42 -31.68
N ALA A 173 20.18 0.05 -32.82
CA ALA A 173 18.95 -0.44 -33.45
C ALA A 173 19.24 -1.27 -34.71
N GLY A 174 18.29 -2.14 -35.10
CA GLY A 174 18.40 -3.00 -36.29
C GLY A 174 17.53 -4.25 -36.20
N TYR A 175 17.36 -4.98 -37.31
CA TYR A 175 16.51 -6.18 -37.39
C TYR A 175 16.87 -7.27 -36.36
N PRO A 176 15.95 -8.17 -35.99
CA PRO A 176 16.27 -9.34 -35.17
C PRO A 176 17.47 -10.12 -35.75
N ASN A 177 18.30 -10.71 -34.87
CA ASN A 177 19.45 -11.55 -35.24
C ASN A 177 20.59 -10.93 -36.07
N VAL A 178 20.62 -9.61 -36.31
CA VAL A 178 21.74 -8.94 -37.03
C VAL A 178 23.02 -8.72 -36.19
N GLY A 179 23.17 -9.42 -35.06
CA GLY A 179 24.37 -9.33 -34.22
C GLY A 179 24.48 -8.11 -33.31
N LYS A 180 23.40 -7.34 -33.09
CA LYS A 180 23.39 -6.16 -32.19
C LYS A 180 23.95 -6.44 -30.80
N SER A 181 23.51 -7.54 -30.17
CA SER A 181 23.96 -7.93 -28.84
C SER A 181 25.44 -8.29 -28.83
N SER A 182 25.95 -8.93 -29.90
CA SER A 182 27.36 -9.24 -30.08
C SER A 182 28.21 -7.96 -30.22
N PHE A 183 27.73 -6.97 -30.98
CA PHE A 183 28.38 -5.67 -31.11
C PHE A 183 28.49 -4.95 -29.75
N VAL A 184 27.37 -4.87 -29.00
CA VAL A 184 27.35 -4.27 -27.67
C VAL A 184 28.31 -5.00 -26.72
N LYS A 185 28.42 -6.33 -26.82
CA LYS A 185 29.33 -7.14 -25.99
C LYS A 185 30.80 -6.86 -26.27
N GLN A 186 31.16 -6.64 -27.52
CA GLN A 186 32.54 -6.38 -27.91
C GLN A 186 33.00 -4.96 -27.55
N ILE A 187 32.12 -3.97 -27.67
CA ILE A 187 32.46 -2.57 -27.39
C ILE A 187 32.38 -2.20 -25.90
N SER A 188 31.61 -2.96 -25.11
CA SER A 188 31.44 -2.68 -23.68
C SER A 188 32.65 -3.13 -22.87
N THR A 189 33.20 -2.23 -22.05
CA THR A 189 34.30 -2.52 -21.11
C THR A 189 33.89 -3.52 -20.02
N ASN A 190 32.59 -3.62 -19.74
CA ASN A 190 32.02 -4.53 -18.75
C ASN A 190 31.63 -5.86 -19.42
N LYS A 191 32.39 -6.94 -19.15
CA LYS A 191 32.17 -8.27 -19.79
C LYS A 191 30.86 -8.96 -19.41
N ARG A 192 30.20 -8.50 -18.34
CA ARG A 192 28.87 -8.94 -17.93
C ARG A 192 27.85 -7.90 -18.43
N ILE A 193 27.36 -8.08 -19.65
CA ILE A 193 26.14 -7.38 -20.08
C ILE A 193 25.03 -7.91 -19.18
N GLU A 194 24.40 -7.03 -18.41
CA GLU A 194 23.08 -7.33 -17.84
C GLU A 194 22.07 -7.31 -18.98
N VAL A 195 21.82 -8.47 -19.56
CA VAL A 195 20.72 -8.64 -20.51
C VAL A 195 19.45 -8.58 -19.67
N LYS A 196 18.70 -7.48 -19.81
CA LYS A 196 17.39 -7.33 -19.20
C LYS A 196 16.34 -7.69 -20.25
N GLU A 197 15.50 -8.65 -19.90
CA GLU A 197 14.36 -9.04 -20.73
C GLU A 197 13.41 -7.85 -20.85
N TYR A 198 13.11 -7.47 -22.10
CA TYR A 198 12.09 -6.49 -22.43
C TYR A 198 10.84 -7.20 -22.93
N PRO A 199 9.65 -6.57 -22.88
CA PRO A 199 8.38 -7.19 -23.27
C PRO A 199 8.29 -7.71 -24.72
N PHE A 200 9.34 -7.59 -25.53
CA PHE A 200 9.39 -8.01 -26.94
C PHE A 200 10.79 -8.50 -27.38
N THR A 201 11.70 -8.77 -26.44
CA THR A 201 12.99 -9.40 -26.76
C THR A 201 12.86 -10.91 -26.57
N THR A 202 13.08 -11.68 -27.63
CA THR A 202 13.29 -13.14 -27.53
C THR A 202 14.57 -13.45 -26.75
#